data_AF-A0A355YLH3-F1
#
_entry.id   AF-A0A355YLH3-F1
#
_cell.length_a   1.000
_cell.length_b   1.000
_cell.length_c   1.000
_cell.angle_alpha   90.00
_cell.angle_beta   90.00
_cell.angle_gamma   90.00
#
_symmetry.space_group_name_H-M   'P 1'
#
loop_
_entity.id
_entity.type
_entity.pdbx_description
1 polymer ?
#
loop_
_entity_poly.entity_id
_entity_poly.type
_entity_poly.pdbx_seq_one_letter_code
_entity_poly.pdbx_strand_id
1 'polypeptide(L)'
;MNYSKKSTSKKQKALKSKKAKMGKKVAVVFLKTFMVLIIAVGVAGLCAGVGIVKGVIENAPDITSASVLPRGYKSTVYDAEGNKTAELIAEGTNRTYVKLENIPKHVQEAFIAIEDMRFYEHNGIDIRGMFRAGVTFVASGFKSTQGASTITQQLLKNNV
;
A
#
# COMPACT_ATOMS: atom_id res chain seq x y z
N MET A 1 31.12 31.37 -34.81
CA MET A 1 30.13 30.55 -35.55
C MET A 1 30.30 30.80 -37.05
N ASN A 2 30.32 29.75 -37.90
CA ASN A 2 30.69 29.88 -39.31
C ASN A 2 29.43 29.99 -40.22
N TYR A 3 29.12 31.21 -40.68
CA TYR A 3 27.91 31.57 -41.45
C TYR A 3 28.13 31.68 -42.98
N SER A 4 29.21 31.09 -43.50
CA SER A 4 29.50 31.07 -44.94
C SER A 4 28.32 30.54 -45.77
N LYS A 5 28.00 31.18 -46.91
CA LYS A 5 26.95 30.76 -47.87
C LYS A 5 27.04 29.28 -48.27
N LYS A 6 28.25 28.71 -48.29
CA LYS A 6 28.49 27.29 -48.60
C LYS A 6 28.05 26.36 -47.45
N SER A 7 28.28 26.77 -46.21
CA SER A 7 27.87 26.09 -44.97
C SER A 7 26.34 26.11 -44.81
N THR A 8 25.72 27.27 -45.04
CA THR A 8 24.27 27.43 -44.96
C THR A 8 23.53 26.69 -46.07
N SER A 9 24.03 26.71 -47.31
CA SER A 9 23.47 25.94 -48.44
C SER A 9 23.56 24.43 -48.24
N LYS A 10 24.69 23.90 -47.73
CA LYS A 10 24.81 22.46 -47.37
C LYS A 10 23.79 22.05 -46.30
N LYS A 11 23.62 22.86 -45.24
CA LYS A 11 22.59 22.63 -44.21
C LYS A 11 21.18 22.67 -44.80
N GLN A 12 20.89 23.60 -45.71
CA GLN A 12 19.58 23.72 -46.34
C GLN A 12 19.26 22.53 -47.28
N LYS A 13 20.26 22.03 -48.04
CA LYS A 13 20.13 20.79 -48.84
C LYS A 13 19.96 19.54 -47.95
N ALA A 14 20.69 19.46 -46.83
CA ALA A 14 20.54 18.37 -45.86
C ALA A 14 19.15 18.36 -45.20
N LEU A 15 18.59 19.53 -44.90
CA LEU A 15 17.22 19.66 -44.36
C LEU A 15 16.12 19.40 -45.42
N LYS A 16 16.37 19.74 -46.69
CA LYS A 16 15.46 19.43 -47.81
C LYS A 16 15.60 17.99 -48.34
N SER A 17 16.59 17.23 -47.87
CA SER A 17 16.79 15.83 -48.26
C SER A 17 15.58 14.96 -47.90
N LYS A 18 14.98 14.30 -48.90
CA LYS A 18 13.90 13.32 -48.72
C LYS A 18 14.28 12.23 -47.71
N LYS A 19 15.54 11.77 -47.72
CA LYS A 19 16.04 10.70 -46.82
C LYS A 19 16.04 11.13 -45.36
N ALA A 20 16.47 12.36 -45.07
CA ALA A 20 16.44 12.92 -43.72
C ALA A 20 15.02 13.17 -43.19
N LYS A 21 14.11 13.66 -44.06
CA LYS A 21 12.68 13.80 -43.72
C LYS A 21 12.00 12.45 -43.47
N MET A 22 12.34 11.43 -44.25
CA MET A 22 11.80 10.08 -44.09
C MET A 22 12.26 9.42 -42.79
N GLY A 23 13.55 9.54 -42.44
CA GLY A 23 14.07 9.05 -41.15
C GLY A 23 13.40 9.73 -39.95
N LYS A 24 13.21 11.06 -39.99
CA LYS A 24 12.45 11.77 -38.95
C LYS A 24 10.99 11.32 -38.87
N LYS A 25 10.32 11.09 -40.01
CA LYS A 25 8.93 10.63 -40.04
C LYS A 25 8.80 9.23 -39.43
N VAL A 26 9.70 8.31 -39.76
CA VAL A 26 9.76 6.96 -39.17
C VAL A 26 10.00 7.03 -37.67
N ALA A 27 10.97 7.84 -37.22
CA ALA A 27 11.25 8.01 -35.80
C ALA A 27 10.05 8.56 -35.01
N VAL A 28 9.32 9.54 -35.57
CA VAL A 28 8.11 10.11 -34.94
C VAL A 28 6.97 9.09 -34.91
N VAL A 29 6.77 8.31 -35.98
CA VAL A 29 5.76 7.24 -36.00
C VAL A 29 6.12 6.18 -34.97
N PHE A 30 7.37 5.74 -34.92
CA PHE A 30 7.85 4.78 -33.92
C PHE A 30 7.62 5.28 -32.48
N LEU A 31 8.03 6.52 -32.17
CA LEU A 31 7.85 7.10 -30.84
C LEU A 31 6.36 7.20 -30.46
N LYS A 32 5.49 7.59 -31.39
CA LYS A 32 4.03 7.64 -31.16
C LYS A 32 3.47 6.26 -30.90
N THR A 33 3.80 5.26 -31.73
CA THR A 33 3.35 3.89 -31.54
C THR A 33 3.84 3.33 -30.21
N PHE A 34 5.09 3.60 -29.85
CA PHE A 34 5.66 3.22 -28.56
C PHE A 34 4.92 3.86 -27.38
N MET A 35 4.60 5.15 -27.43
CA MET A 35 3.80 5.81 -26.40
C MET A 35 2.38 5.22 -26.27
N VAL A 36 1.73 4.93 -27.40
CA VAL A 36 0.40 4.30 -27.41
C VAL A 36 0.45 2.91 -26.79
N LEU A 37 1.50 2.12 -27.06
CA LEU A 37 1.70 0.81 -26.45
C LEU A 37 1.90 0.92 -24.93
N ILE A 38 2.70 1.87 -24.44
CA ILE A 38 2.86 2.09 -22.99
C ILE A 38 1.52 2.42 -22.33
N ILE A 39 0.74 3.32 -22.93
CA ILE A 39 -0.58 3.67 -22.41
C ILE A 39 -1.51 2.46 -22.44
N ALA A 40 -1.52 1.69 -23.53
CA ALA A 40 -2.35 0.49 -23.66
C ALA A 40 -2.01 -0.56 -22.59
N VAL A 41 -0.72 -0.80 -22.33
CA VAL A 41 -0.28 -1.70 -21.25
C VAL A 41 -0.67 -1.13 -19.89
N GLY A 42 -0.52 0.17 -19.65
CA GLY A 42 -0.94 0.82 -18.42
C GLY A 42 -2.44 0.69 -18.15
N VAL A 43 -3.27 0.90 -19.17
CA VAL A 43 -4.73 0.73 -19.08
C VAL A 43 -5.09 -0.73 -18.86
N ALA A 44 -4.48 -1.67 -19.60
CA ALA A 44 -4.71 -3.10 -19.40
C ALA A 44 -4.34 -3.55 -17.98
N GLY A 45 -3.21 -3.08 -17.46
CA GLY A 45 -2.77 -3.33 -16.09
C GLY A 45 -3.74 -2.76 -15.05
N LEU A 46 -4.25 -1.54 -15.27
CA LEU A 46 -5.26 -0.94 -14.39
C LEU A 46 -6.56 -1.74 -14.39
N CYS A 47 -7.06 -2.12 -15.57
CA CYS A 47 -8.27 -2.94 -15.70
C CYS A 47 -8.10 -4.31 -15.02
N ALA A 48 -6.95 -4.96 -15.22
CA ALA A 48 -6.63 -6.22 -14.54
C ALA A 48 -6.59 -6.04 -13.01
N GLY A 49 -5.95 -4.97 -12.52
CA GLY A 49 -5.90 -4.66 -11.09
C GLY A 49 -7.29 -4.44 -10.49
N VAL A 50 -8.16 -3.69 -11.16
CA VAL A 50 -9.56 -3.50 -10.73
C VAL A 50 -10.32 -4.83 -10.73
N GLY A 51 -10.12 -5.68 -11.75
CA GLY A 51 -10.73 -7.01 -11.82
C GLY A 51 -10.31 -7.91 -10.66
N ILE A 52 -9.02 -7.92 -10.30
CA ILE A 52 -8.49 -8.66 -9.15
C ILE A 52 -9.12 -8.15 -7.85
N VAL A 53 -9.15 -6.83 -7.63
CA VAL A 53 -9.73 -6.25 -6.41
C VAL A 53 -11.21 -6.61 -6.28
N LYS A 54 -11.97 -6.52 -7.38
CA LYS A 54 -13.38 -6.95 -7.39
C LYS A 54 -13.54 -8.42 -7.05
N GLY A 55 -12.76 -9.29 -7.70
CA GLY A 55 -12.80 -10.73 -7.42
C GLY A 55 -12.46 -11.05 -5.96
N VAL A 56 -11.47 -10.37 -5.37
CA VAL A 56 -11.14 -10.54 -3.95
C VAL A 56 -12.28 -10.09 -3.04
N ILE A 57 -12.93 -8.95 -3.35
CA ILE A 57 -14.08 -8.46 -2.57
C ILE A 57 -15.27 -9.41 -2.67
N GLU A 58 -15.58 -9.90 -3.87
CA GLU A 58 -16.71 -10.81 -4.10
C GLU A 58 -16.53 -12.17 -3.41
N ASN A 59 -15.29 -12.62 -3.22
CA ASN A 59 -14.96 -13.86 -2.52
C ASN A 59 -14.57 -13.64 -1.05
N ALA A 60 -14.66 -12.41 -0.54
CA ALA A 60 -14.29 -12.13 0.84
C ALA A 60 -15.32 -12.77 1.80
N PRO A 61 -14.88 -13.38 2.91
CA PRO A 61 -15.80 -13.91 3.91
C PRO A 61 -16.57 -12.78 4.58
N ASP A 62 -17.84 -13.03 4.91
CA ASP A 62 -18.61 -12.10 5.73
C ASP A 62 -17.98 -11.96 7.12
N ILE A 63 -17.68 -10.72 7.49
CA ILE A 63 -17.09 -10.40 8.79
C ILE A 63 -18.21 -10.08 9.76
N THR A 64 -18.23 -10.76 10.90
CA THR A 64 -19.14 -10.47 12.02
C THR A 64 -18.35 -9.91 13.18
N SER A 65 -19.02 -9.22 14.12
CA SER A 65 -18.35 -8.76 15.34
C SER A 65 -17.72 -9.90 16.13
N ALA A 66 -18.24 -11.13 16.01
CA ALA A 66 -17.70 -12.31 16.66
C ALA A 66 -16.41 -12.82 16.01
N SER A 67 -16.21 -12.62 14.69
CA SER A 67 -15.00 -13.09 14.00
C SER A 67 -13.77 -12.20 14.26
N VAL A 68 -13.98 -10.95 14.68
CA VAL A 68 -12.88 -10.02 15.00
C VAL A 68 -12.50 -9.99 16.48
N LEU A 69 -13.31 -10.60 17.35
CA LEU A 69 -12.99 -10.68 18.77
C LEU A 69 -11.91 -11.74 19.02
N PRO A 70 -10.90 -11.45 19.86
CA PRO A 70 -9.89 -12.43 20.21
C PRO A 70 -10.53 -13.67 20.82
N ARG A 71 -10.18 -14.84 20.28
CA ARG A 71 -10.53 -16.13 20.88
C ARG A 71 -9.51 -16.50 21.95
N GLY A 72 -9.99 -17.12 23.03
CA GLY A 72 -9.14 -17.60 24.12
C GLY A 72 -8.75 -16.51 25.13
N TYR A 73 -9.54 -16.41 26.19
CA TYR A 73 -9.23 -15.66 27.41
C TYR A 73 -8.79 -16.64 28.50
N LYS A 74 -8.04 -16.14 29.49
CA LYS A 74 -7.76 -16.93 30.70
C LYS A 74 -9.01 -17.00 31.56
N SER A 75 -9.23 -18.16 32.19
CA SER A 75 -10.26 -18.30 33.23
C SER A 75 -9.59 -18.20 34.60
N THR A 76 -10.19 -17.43 35.51
CA THR A 76 -9.69 -17.29 36.88
C THR A 76 -10.67 -17.97 37.82
N VAL A 77 -10.16 -18.85 38.69
CA VAL A 77 -10.95 -19.58 39.69
C VAL A 77 -10.82 -18.86 41.03
N TYR A 78 -11.94 -18.69 41.72
CA TYR A 78 -12.03 -18.05 43.03
C TYR A 78 -12.65 -19.02 44.05
N ASP A 79 -12.23 -18.93 45.31
CA ASP A 79 -12.90 -19.61 46.43
C ASP A 79 -14.19 -18.88 46.87
N ALA A 80 -14.85 -19.40 47.90
CA ALA A 80 -16.09 -18.84 48.43
C ALA A 80 -15.87 -17.48 49.11
N GLU A 81 -14.67 -17.21 49.63
CA GLU A 81 -14.28 -15.93 50.20
C GLU A 81 -13.83 -14.89 49.14
N GLY A 82 -13.70 -15.29 47.88
CA GLY A 82 -13.29 -14.43 46.76
C GLY A 82 -11.78 -14.34 46.53
N ASN A 83 -10.98 -15.20 47.17
CA ASN A 83 -9.55 -15.29 46.88
C ASN A 83 -9.31 -16.08 45.59
N LYS A 84 -8.38 -15.60 44.78
CA LYS A 84 -7.98 -16.27 43.54
C LYS A 84 -7.19 -17.56 43.88
N THR A 85 -7.66 -18.70 43.38
CA THR A 85 -7.07 -20.02 43.66
C THR A 85 -6.31 -20.60 42.46
N ALA A 86 -6.74 -20.30 41.23
CA ALA A 86 -6.06 -20.80 40.02
C ALA A 86 -6.30 -19.90 38.79
N GLU A 87 -5.42 -20.00 37.80
CA GLU A 87 -5.66 -19.53 36.43
C GLU A 87 -5.60 -20.71 35.47
N LEU A 88 -6.66 -20.88 34.70
CA LEU A 88 -6.71 -21.87 33.63
C LEU A 88 -6.38 -21.15 32.33
N ILE A 89 -5.20 -21.44 31.80
CA ILE A 89 -4.65 -20.82 30.59
C ILE A 89 -4.46 -21.93 29.58
N ALA A 90 -5.24 -21.91 28.50
CA ALA A 90 -5.00 -22.75 27.35
C ALA A 90 -3.86 -22.16 26.51
N GLU A 91 -3.24 -22.99 25.66
CA GLU A 91 -2.13 -22.56 24.82
C GLU A 91 -2.52 -21.34 23.97
N GLY A 92 -1.73 -20.27 24.08
CA GLY A 92 -1.98 -19.03 23.35
C GLY A 92 -3.18 -18.21 23.84
N THR A 93 -3.75 -18.49 25.02
CA THR A 93 -4.96 -17.81 25.54
C THR A 93 -4.74 -16.98 26.80
N ASN A 94 -3.49 -16.58 27.09
CA ASN A 94 -3.19 -15.72 28.24
C ASN A 94 -3.61 -14.26 27.98
N ARG A 95 -4.92 -14.03 27.85
CA ARG A 95 -5.53 -12.72 27.57
C ARG A 95 -6.53 -12.38 28.67
N THR A 96 -6.55 -11.11 29.06
CA THR A 96 -7.58 -10.53 29.93
C THR A 96 -8.30 -9.45 29.16
N TYR A 97 -9.64 -9.51 29.11
CA TYR A 97 -10.43 -8.47 28.47
C TYR A 97 -10.41 -7.21 29.34
N VAL A 98 -10.13 -6.06 28.71
CA VAL A 98 -10.15 -4.75 29.34
C VAL A 98 -10.90 -3.80 28.42
N LYS A 99 -11.87 -3.05 28.97
CA LYS A 99 -12.56 -2.01 28.21
C LYS A 99 -11.60 -0.87 27.88
N LEU A 100 -11.75 -0.26 26.71
CA LEU A 100 -10.89 0.84 26.26
C LEU A 100 -10.85 2.01 27.26
N GLU A 101 -11.98 2.32 27.90
CA GLU A 101 -12.09 3.38 28.93
C GLU A 101 -11.21 3.13 30.17
N ASN A 102 -10.86 1.87 30.44
CA ASN A 102 -9.98 1.50 31.55
C ASN A 102 -8.50 1.53 31.17
N ILE A 103 -8.17 1.76 29.90
CA ILE A 103 -6.78 1.89 29.42
C ILE A 103 -6.37 3.35 29.56
N PRO A 104 -5.26 3.68 30.26
CA PRO A 104 -4.81 5.05 30.41
C PRO A 104 -4.63 5.74 29.05
N LYS A 105 -5.08 7.00 28.94
CA LYS A 105 -5.12 7.71 27.65
C LYS A 105 -3.74 7.78 26.96
N HIS A 106 -2.69 8.03 27.73
CA HIS A 106 -1.32 8.07 27.21
C HIS A 106 -0.85 6.73 26.61
N VAL A 107 -1.36 5.59 27.10
CA VAL A 107 -1.06 4.26 26.53
C VAL A 107 -1.75 4.11 25.18
N GLN A 108 -3.02 4.52 25.08
CA GLN A 108 -3.76 4.49 23.82
C GLN A 108 -3.06 5.38 22.77
N GLU A 109 -2.67 6.59 23.17
CA GLU A 109 -1.99 7.56 22.29
C GLU A 109 -0.60 7.09 21.88
N ALA A 110 0.19 6.52 22.80
CA ALA A 110 1.51 5.97 22.47
C ALA A 110 1.42 4.82 21.46
N PHE A 111 0.44 3.91 21.65
CA PHE A 111 0.22 2.80 20.73
C PHE A 111 -0.19 3.29 19.34
N ILE A 112 -1.15 4.21 19.26
CA ILE A 112 -1.59 4.84 18.00
C ILE A 112 -0.41 5.58 17.34
N ALA A 113 0.39 6.35 18.09
CA ALA A 113 1.50 7.10 17.54
C ALA A 113 2.57 6.22 16.86
N ILE A 114 2.80 5.01 17.38
CA ILE A 114 3.81 4.07 16.85
C ILE A 114 3.24 3.23 15.71
N GLU A 115 2.06 2.63 15.91
CA GLU A 115 1.49 1.65 14.97
C GLU A 115 0.74 2.30 13.81
N ASP A 116 -0.02 3.36 14.10
CA ASP A 116 -0.95 3.95 13.13
C ASP A 116 -1.29 5.40 13.51
N MET A 117 -0.36 6.33 13.26
CA MET A 117 -0.46 7.71 13.76
C MET A 117 -1.71 8.47 13.26
N ARG A 118 -2.34 7.99 12.18
CA ARG A 118 -3.52 8.57 11.55
C ARG A 118 -4.74 7.67 11.67
N PHE A 119 -4.74 6.77 12.65
CA PHE A 119 -5.80 5.80 12.87
C PHE A 119 -7.21 6.41 12.78
N TYR A 120 -7.41 7.57 13.41
CA TYR A 120 -8.70 8.28 13.42
C TYR A 120 -9.01 9.10 12.15
N GLU A 121 -8.05 9.29 11.25
CA GLU A 121 -8.23 10.05 10.01
C GLU A 121 -8.66 9.18 8.82
N HIS A 122 -8.58 7.85 8.96
CA HIS A 122 -8.83 6.90 7.86
C HIS A 122 -9.78 5.77 8.24
N ASN A 123 -10.41 5.18 7.23
CA ASN A 123 -11.36 4.07 7.39
C ASN A 123 -10.70 2.70 7.26
N GLY A 124 -9.61 2.48 8.01
CA GLY A 124 -8.89 1.20 8.08
C GLY A 124 -7.81 0.97 7.02
N ILE A 125 -7.66 1.84 6.02
CA ILE A 125 -6.53 1.82 5.06
C ILE A 125 -5.91 3.22 4.96
N ASP A 126 -4.63 3.34 5.33
CA ASP A 126 -3.87 4.58 5.20
C ASP A 126 -3.18 4.68 3.83
N ILE A 127 -3.89 5.19 2.83
CA ILE A 127 -3.36 5.34 1.46
C ILE A 127 -2.10 6.22 1.45
N ARG A 128 -2.08 7.28 2.26
CA ARG A 128 -0.93 8.18 2.36
C ARG A 128 0.27 7.45 2.97
N GLY A 129 0.05 6.57 3.94
CA GLY A 129 1.07 5.79 4.63
C GLY A 129 1.68 4.75 3.71
N MET A 130 0.83 4.04 2.96
CA MET A 130 1.27 3.10 1.91
C MET A 130 2.09 3.79 0.84
N PHE A 131 1.64 4.95 0.34
CA PHE A 131 2.37 5.70 -0.68
C PHE A 131 3.73 6.18 -0.16
N ARG A 132 3.78 6.75 1.05
CA ARG A 132 5.04 7.15 1.71
C ARG A 132 6.00 5.96 1.82
N ALA A 133 5.54 4.83 2.35
CA ALA A 133 6.37 3.64 2.52
C ALA A 133 6.90 3.12 1.18
N GLY A 134 6.06 3.11 0.14
CA GLY A 134 6.47 2.72 -1.22
C GLY A 134 7.51 3.66 -1.82
N VAL A 135 7.33 4.98 -1.68
CA VAL A 135 8.31 5.98 -2.12
C VAL A 135 9.63 5.81 -1.39
N THR A 136 9.61 5.65 -0.06
CA THR A 136 10.82 5.42 0.74
C THR A 136 11.52 4.13 0.33
N PHE A 137 10.77 3.04 0.08
CA PHE A 137 11.33 1.77 -0.39
C PHE A 137 12.07 1.94 -1.72
N VAL A 138 11.46 2.58 -2.71
CA VAL A 138 12.09 2.85 -4.01
C VAL A 138 13.27 3.81 -3.87
N ALA A 139 13.12 4.90 -3.12
CA ALA A 139 14.16 5.90 -2.91
C ALA A 139 15.39 5.33 -2.18
N SER A 140 15.19 4.32 -1.33
CA SER A 140 16.27 3.60 -0.65
C SER A 140 16.99 2.58 -1.53
N GLY A 141 16.60 2.43 -2.80
CA GLY A 141 17.10 1.39 -3.67
C GLY A 141 16.66 -0.01 -3.22
N PHE A 142 15.43 -0.13 -2.72
CA PHE A 142 14.81 -1.39 -2.27
C PHE A 142 15.46 -2.01 -1.02
N LYS A 143 16.15 -1.21 -0.19
CA LYS A 143 16.89 -1.68 0.99
C LYS A 143 16.24 -1.33 2.33
N SER A 144 15.41 -0.29 2.37
CA SER A 144 14.73 0.17 3.58
C SER A 144 13.23 -0.05 3.47
N THR A 145 12.65 -0.60 4.54
CA THR A 145 11.20 -0.77 4.67
C THR A 145 10.67 0.16 5.74
N GLN A 146 9.42 0.59 5.56
CA GLN A 146 8.66 1.33 6.58
C GLN A 146 7.34 0.62 6.83
N GLY A 147 6.82 0.77 8.05
CA GLY A 147 5.46 0.37 8.39
C GLY A 147 4.44 1.12 7.54
N ALA A 148 3.50 0.37 6.97
CA ALA A 148 2.36 0.87 6.21
C ALA A 148 1.02 0.25 6.64
N SER A 149 1.05 -0.76 7.51
CA SER A 149 -0.14 -1.48 7.97
C SER A 149 -0.90 -0.66 9.01
N THR A 150 -2.23 -0.66 8.92
CA THR A 150 -3.10 0.00 9.91
C THR A 150 -3.46 -0.94 11.05
N ILE A 151 -3.92 -0.38 12.18
CA ILE A 151 -4.43 -1.19 13.31
C ILE A 151 -5.59 -2.10 12.84
N THR A 152 -6.46 -1.61 11.95
CA THR A 152 -7.57 -2.40 11.39
C THR A 152 -7.09 -3.60 10.58
N GLN A 153 -6.05 -3.43 9.74
CA GLN A 153 -5.47 -4.53 8.99
C GLN A 153 -4.79 -5.55 9.90
N GLN A 154 -4.07 -5.08 10.91
CA GLN A 154 -3.45 -5.95 11.91
C GLN A 154 -4.51 -6.74 12.70
N LEU A 155 -5.62 -6.11 13.07
CA LEU A 155 -6.75 -6.77 13.72
C LEU A 155 -7.31 -7.90 12.87
N LEU A 156 -7.60 -7.64 11.59
CA LEU A 156 -8.13 -8.64 10.68
C LEU A 156 -7.13 -9.80 10.51
N LYS A 157 -5.87 -9.51 10.21
CA LYS A 157 -4.81 -10.52 10.02
C LYS A 157 -4.63 -11.45 11.23
N ASN A 158 -4.87 -10.95 12.44
CA ASN A 158 -4.65 -11.70 13.67
C ASN A 158 -5.88 -12.50 14.12
N ASN A 159 -7.07 -12.24 13.58
CA ASN A 159 -8.32 -12.84 14.08
C ASN A 159 -9.14 -13.56 12.99
N VAL A 160 -8.96 -13.20 11.72
CA VAL A 160 -9.65 -13.74 10.54
C VAL A 160 -8.65 -14.50 9.69
#